data_AF-A0A7Y3HW27-F1
#
_entry.id   AF-A0A7Y3HW27-F1
#
_cell.length_a   1.000
_cell.length_b   1.000
_cell.length_c   1.000
_cell.angle_alpha   90.00
_cell.angle_beta   90.00
_cell.angle_gamma   90.00
#
_symmetry.space_group_name_H-M   'P 1'
#
loop_
_entity.id
_entity.type
_entity.pdbx_description
1 polymer ?
#
loop_
_entity_poly.entity_id
_entity_poly.type
_entity_poly.pdbx_seq_one_letter_code
_entity_poly.pdbx_strand_id
1 'polypeptide(L)'
;DIYHQQIQEGNLIPNIEACWDEIAYFQIGDNPGRKEPTTGEINYSNVFKYIHSRQYEGILGMEHGNSQAGIVGDQRVIDAYKEVDAFL
;
A
#
# COMPACT_ATOMS: atom_id res chain seq x y z
N ASP A 1 -8.63 4.18 -0.91
CA ASP A 1 -8.01 3.14 -1.76
C ASP A 1 -6.81 3.72 -2.49
N ILE A 2 -5.62 3.15 -2.28
CA ILE A 2 -4.37 3.69 -2.83
C ILE A 2 -4.20 3.32 -4.32
N TYR A 3 -4.65 2.13 -4.72
CA TYR A 3 -4.61 1.69 -6.12
C TYR A 3 -5.44 2.62 -7.00
N HIS A 4 -6.70 2.87 -6.61
CA HIS A 4 -7.59 3.75 -7.38
C HIS A 4 -7.10 5.20 -7.38
N GLN A 5 -6.56 5.68 -6.25
CA GLN A 5 -6.01 7.03 -6.18
C GLN A 5 -4.82 7.21 -7.13
N GLN A 6 -3.93 6.22 -7.23
CA GLN A 6 -2.80 6.26 -8.16
C GLN A 6 -3.26 6.38 -9.63
N ILE A 7 -4.34 5.67 -10.01
CA ILE A 7 -4.87 5.69 -11.38
C ILE A 7 -5.58 7.00 -11.70
N GLN A 8 -6.40 7.50 -10.77
CA GLN A 8 -7.29 8.65 -11.04
C GLN A 8 -6.57 9.98 -10.88
N GLU A 9 -5.75 10.11 -9.84
CA GLU A 9 -5.20 11.40 -9.41
C GLU A 9 -3.67 11.37 -9.26
N GLY A 10 -3.09 10.21 -8.95
CA GLY A 10 -1.70 10.11 -8.54
C GLY A 10 -1.46 10.87 -7.23
N ASN A 11 -0.26 11.44 -7.09
CA ASN A 11 0.09 12.38 -6.02
C ASN A 11 -0.29 11.91 -4.60
N LEU A 12 -0.03 10.63 -4.31
CA LEU A 12 -0.60 9.92 -3.16
C LEU A 12 -0.36 10.62 -1.82
N ILE A 13 0.89 10.92 -1.46
CA ILE A 13 1.21 11.48 -0.13
C ILE A 13 0.55 12.85 0.09
N PRO A 14 0.69 13.84 -0.82
CA PRO A 14 -0.01 15.11 -0.66
C PRO A 14 -1.53 14.98 -0.59
N ASN A 15 -2.12 14.06 -1.36
CA ASN A 15 -3.57 13.85 -1.31
C ASN A 15 -4.01 13.19 0.01
N ILE A 16 -3.23 12.24 0.53
CA ILE A 16 -3.44 11.66 1.86
C ILE A 16 -3.32 12.73 2.94
N GLU A 17 -2.33 13.62 2.84
CA GLU A 17 -2.14 14.73 3.79
C GLU A 17 -3.33 15.68 3.82
N ALA A 18 -3.85 16.04 2.64
CA ALA A 18 -4.93 17.01 2.48
C ALA A 18 -6.26 16.55 3.11
N CYS A 19 -6.49 15.24 3.26
CA CYS A 19 -7.72 14.70 3.84
C CYS A 19 -7.48 13.81 5.08
N TRP A 20 -6.28 13.88 5.69
CA TRP A 20 -5.86 12.97 6.76
C TRP A 20 -6.91 12.72 7.85
N ASP A 21 -7.52 13.78 8.36
CA ASP A 21 -8.46 13.72 9.49
C ASP A 21 -9.78 13.01 9.14
N GLU A 22 -10.06 12.82 7.83
CA GLU A 22 -11.25 12.14 7.32
C GLU A 22 -10.97 10.69 6.91
N ILE A 23 -9.71 10.26 6.88
CA ILE A 23 -9.33 8.90 6.45
C ILE A 23 -9.53 7.91 7.59
N ALA A 24 -10.59 7.10 7.49
CA ALA A 24 -10.85 6.02 8.45
C ALA A 24 -10.19 4.68 8.09
N TYR A 25 -9.78 4.49 6.82
CA TYR A 25 -9.28 3.21 6.32
C TYR A 25 -8.43 3.36 5.05
N PHE A 26 -7.37 2.55 4.93
CA PHE A 26 -6.57 2.45 3.71
C PHE A 26 -6.73 1.06 3.08
N GLN A 27 -6.85 1.02 1.76
CA GLN A 27 -6.78 -0.20 0.95
C GLN A 27 -5.51 -0.16 0.11
N ILE A 28 -4.77 -1.26 0.15
CA ILE A 28 -3.46 -1.44 -0.46
C ILE A 28 -3.61 -2.29 -1.72
N GLY A 29 -3.00 -1.85 -2.81
CA GLY A 29 -2.88 -2.59 -4.06
C GLY A 29 -1.96 -1.84 -5.01
N ASP A 30 -1.00 -2.54 -5.60
CA ASP A 30 0.01 -1.91 -6.45
C ASP A 30 -0.53 -1.65 -7.87
N ASN A 31 -0.07 -0.57 -8.49
CA ASN A 31 -0.46 -0.17 -9.84
C ASN A 31 0.63 -0.62 -10.83
N PRO A 32 0.32 -1.21 -12.01
CA PRO A 32 -0.99 -1.35 -12.65
C PRO A 32 -1.77 -2.64 -12.37
N GLY A 33 -1.15 -3.67 -11.80
CA GLY A 33 -1.74 -5.02 -11.74
C GLY A 33 -2.76 -5.29 -10.62
N ARG A 34 -2.93 -4.36 -9.68
CA ARG A 34 -3.66 -4.53 -8.41
C ARG A 34 -3.23 -5.78 -7.66
N LYS A 35 -1.92 -5.89 -7.46
CA LYS A 35 -1.23 -6.98 -6.74
C LYS A 35 -0.58 -6.47 -5.46
N GLU A 36 0.10 -7.33 -4.71
CA GLU A 36 0.81 -6.95 -3.48
C GLU A 36 1.85 -5.84 -3.76
N PRO A 37 2.23 -5.04 -2.75
CA PRO A 37 3.33 -4.08 -2.87
C PRO A 37 4.57 -4.71 -3.52
N THR A 38 5.42 -3.91 -4.17
CA THR A 38 6.66 -4.33 -4.87
C THR A 38 6.45 -5.05 -6.21
N THR A 39 5.23 -5.02 -6.73
CA THR A 39 4.88 -5.62 -8.04
C THR A 39 4.59 -4.57 -9.12
N GLY A 40 4.48 -3.31 -8.72
CA GLY A 40 4.13 -2.19 -9.56
C GLY A 40 5.01 -0.96 -9.32
N GLU A 41 4.46 0.20 -9.66
CA GLU A 41 5.18 1.48 -9.67
C GLU A 41 5.06 2.26 -8.35
N ILE A 42 4.15 1.88 -7.45
CA ILE A 42 3.92 2.64 -6.22
C ILE A 42 5.05 2.37 -5.23
N ASN A 43 5.72 3.43 -4.76
CA ASN A 43 6.70 3.32 -3.68
C ASN A 43 5.98 3.20 -2.32
N TYR A 44 5.56 1.97 -1.99
CA TYR A 44 4.87 1.68 -0.74
C TYR A 44 5.70 1.91 0.52
N SER A 45 7.03 1.82 0.44
CA SER A 45 7.89 2.10 1.59
C SER A 45 7.75 3.55 2.06
N ASN A 46 7.71 4.51 1.12
CA ASN A 46 7.45 5.92 1.46
C ASN A 46 6.02 6.17 1.93
N VAL A 47 5.03 5.50 1.32
CA VAL A 47 3.62 5.62 1.70
C VAL A 47 3.40 5.13 3.13
N PHE A 48 3.91 3.94 3.47
CA PHE A 48 3.77 3.35 4.80
C PHE A 48 4.55 4.14 5.84
N LYS A 49 5.77 4.59 5.51
CA LYS A 49 6.54 5.49 6.37
C LYS A 49 5.77 6.77 6.72
N TYR A 50 5.09 7.37 5.74
CA TYR A 50 4.25 8.54 5.96
C TYR A 50 3.07 8.22 6.88
N ILE A 51 2.30 7.17 6.59
CA ILE A 51 1.14 6.74 7.39
C ILE A 51 1.57 6.44 8.84
N HIS A 52 2.68 5.73 9.03
CA HIS A 52 3.26 5.43 10.33
C HIS A 52 3.69 6.71 11.06
N SER A 53 4.34 7.66 10.38
CA SER A 53 4.76 8.93 11.00
C SER A 53 3.61 9.79 11.52
N ARG A 54 2.41 9.58 10.97
CA ARG A 54 1.17 10.24 11.39
C ARG A 54 0.42 9.46 12.49
N GLN A 55 1.05 8.41 13.03
CA GLN A 55 0.53 7.60 14.13
C GLN A 55 -0.84 6.98 13.85
N TYR A 56 -1.07 6.54 12.59
CA TYR A 56 -2.28 5.82 12.26
C TYR A 56 -2.29 4.43 12.91
N GLU A 57 -3.27 4.17 13.76
CA GLU A 57 -3.42 2.90 14.51
C GLU A 57 -4.44 1.94 13.87
N GLY A 58 -5.04 2.34 12.74
CA GLY A 58 -6.01 1.51 12.03
C GLY A 58 -5.36 0.42 11.16
N ILE A 59 -6.21 -0.35 10.48
CA ILE A 59 -5.76 -1.44 9.59
C ILE A 59 -5.43 -0.89 8.20
N LEU A 60 -4.34 -1.39 7.61
CA LEU A 60 -4.04 -1.27 6.18
C LEU A 60 -4.54 -2.53 5.46
N GLY A 61 -5.66 -2.43 4.75
CA GLY A 61 -6.31 -3.56 4.10
C GLY A 61 -5.57 -4.03 2.86
N MET A 62 -5.22 -5.32 2.81
CA MET A 62 -4.64 -5.96 1.63
C MET A 62 -5.72 -6.24 0.58
N GLU A 63 -6.12 -5.23 -0.20
CA GLU A 63 -7.16 -5.37 -1.24
C GLU A 63 -6.53 -5.50 -2.63
N HIS A 64 -5.88 -6.65 -2.83
CA HIS A 64 -5.22 -6.98 -4.08
C HIS A 64 -5.23 -8.50 -4.30
N GLY A 65 -4.93 -8.93 -5.52
CA GLY A 65 -4.62 -10.35 -5.77
C GLY A 65 -3.13 -10.65 -5.51
N ASN A 66 -2.75 -11.92 -5.57
CA ASN A 66 -1.33 -12.30 -5.52
C ASN A 66 -0.72 -12.26 -6.92
N SER A 67 0.54 -11.82 -7.04
CA SER A 67 1.28 -11.82 -8.30
C SER A 67 1.67 -13.23 -8.75
N GLN A 68 1.85 -14.13 -7.79
CA GLN A 68 2.19 -15.53 -7.99
C GLN A 68 1.16 -16.44 -7.31
N ALA A 69 1.02 -17.67 -7.80
CA ALA A 69 0.07 -18.65 -7.28
C ALA A 69 0.72 -19.65 -6.32
N GLY A 70 -0.10 -20.26 -5.47
CA GLY A 70 0.32 -21.32 -4.54
C GLY A 70 1.18 -20.81 -3.39
N ILE A 71 1.78 -21.74 -2.65
CA ILE A 71 2.52 -21.45 -1.41
C ILE A 71 3.68 -20.46 -1.60
N VAL A 72 4.31 -20.48 -2.78
CA VAL A 72 5.38 -19.52 -3.13
C VAL A 72 4.82 -18.10 -3.27
N GLY A 73 3.62 -17.97 -3.86
CA GLY A 73 2.92 -16.69 -3.95
C GLY A 73 2.47 -16.17 -2.59
N ASP A 74 1.96 -17.05 -1.73
CA ASP A 74 1.57 -16.68 -0.36
C ASP A 74 2.77 -16.14 0.42
N GLN A 75 3.94 -16.79 0.32
CA GLN A 75 5.17 -16.30 0.93
C GLN A 75 5.64 -14.98 0.30
N ARG A 76 5.52 -14.82 -1.03
CA ARG A 76 5.88 -13.58 -1.73
C ARG A 76 5.09 -12.38 -1.23
N VAL A 77 3.81 -12.54 -0.89
CA VAL A 77 2.98 -11.49 -0.29
C VAL A 77 3.52 -11.10 1.08
N ILE A 78 3.83 -12.07 1.94
CA ILE A 78 4.41 -11.80 3.26
C ILE A 78 5.73 -11.03 3.12
N ASP A 79 6.60 -11.49 2.21
CA ASP A 79 7.90 -10.87 1.98
C ASP A 79 7.77 -9.44 1.41
N ALA A 80 6.80 -9.20 0.51
CA ALA A 80 6.50 -7.85 0.00
C ALA A 80 6.20 -6.87 1.13
N TYR A 81 5.29 -7.26 2.04
CA TYR A 81 4.89 -6.40 3.14
C TYR A 81 6.04 -6.17 4.13
N LYS A 82 6.84 -7.20 4.42
CA LYS A 82 8.03 -7.05 5.27
C LYS A 82 9.09 -6.14 4.64
N GLU A 83 9.26 -6.20 3.32
CA GLU A 83 10.19 -5.33 2.59
C GLU A 83 9.77 -3.87 2.68
N VAL A 84 8.49 -3.57 2.39
CA VAL A 84 8.02 -2.17 2.42
C VAL A 84 7.85 -1.62 3.83
N ASP A 85 7.76 -2.47 4.85
CA ASP A 85 7.70 -2.13 6.28
C ASP A 85 9.08 -1.96 6.95
N ALA A 86 10.18 -2.30 6.25
CA ALA A 86 11.55 -2.24 6.79
C ALA A 86 12.11 -0.81 6.99
N PHE A 87 11.26 0.21 7.09
CA PHE A 87 11.63 1.59 7.44
C PHE A 87 11.58 1.87 8.95
N LEU A 88 11.10 0.91 9.74
CA LEU A 88 11.18 0.88 11.20
C LEU A 88 12.59 0.49 11.65
#